data_AF-E1RB63-F1
#
_entry.id   AF-E1RB63-F1
#
_cell.length_a   1.000
_cell.length_b   1.000
_cell.length_c   1.000
_cell.angle_alpha   90.00
_cell.angle_beta   90.00
_cell.angle_gamma   90.00
#
_symmetry.space_group_name_H-M   'P 1'
#
loop_
_entity.id
_entity.type
_entity.pdbx_description
1 polymer ?
#
loop_
_entity_poly.entity_id
_entity_poly.type
_entity_poly.pdbx_seq_one_letter_code
_entity_poly.pdbx_strand_id
1 'polypeptide(L)'
;MGDERLKSLRNVAFSSASWNRCSEHDMIASMKVFVVYSSPAGSTARIARRIADFFRKGGTEEFSVSLYDLGALKFYNEGNKISPLLKEIDAAGENGLLFLGSPVYVGHAVPPVSNFIDLLPSDIGTVFVPFVTWGGVSSGVALQEMAESAFSHGLRVAGGISMVAPHSHMWRDDNPLGKARPNKNDMEMLDRWLFDFVRRLATSALSPESSIEALIHPDPVVRESFSRVDLASAADEMPDRTIRTEGANACTLCRSCYAVCPTSAIQFAPHPVFTDRCIYCFNCVKLCPNGSIVADLVSKERFLHKTSLLRNEPASPRFVFLT
;
A
#
# COMPACT_ATOMS: atom_id res chain seq x y z
N MET A 1 38.77 18.24 -16.25
CA MET A 1 38.28 16.96 -16.84
C MET A 1 37.29 16.28 -15.88
N GLY A 2 36.23 16.99 -15.48
CA GLY A 2 35.34 16.55 -14.41
C GLY A 2 34.02 17.33 -14.31
N ASP A 3 33.52 17.91 -15.41
CA ASP A 3 32.30 18.75 -15.39
C ASP A 3 31.44 18.63 -16.67
N GLU A 4 31.53 17.49 -17.38
CA GLU A 4 30.68 17.21 -18.55
C GLU A 4 29.75 15.99 -18.38
N ARG A 5 30.06 15.04 -17.48
CA ARG A 5 29.15 13.90 -17.22
C ARG A 5 27.91 14.28 -16.39
N LEU A 6 27.96 15.34 -15.59
CA LEU A 6 26.85 15.82 -14.75
C LEU A 6 25.81 16.68 -15.51
N LYS A 7 26.13 17.15 -16.72
CA LYS A 7 25.19 17.91 -17.57
C LYS A 7 24.32 17.02 -18.45
N SER A 8 24.65 15.73 -18.62
CA SER A 8 23.86 14.78 -19.41
C SER A 8 22.62 14.23 -18.69
N LEU A 9 22.49 14.43 -17.37
CA LEU A 9 21.35 13.94 -16.56
C LEU A 9 20.27 15.01 -16.31
N ARG A 10 20.44 16.24 -16.82
CA ARG A 10 19.51 17.36 -16.59
C ARG A 10 18.52 17.61 -17.74
N ASN A 11 18.60 16.85 -18.83
CA ASN A 11 17.80 17.08 -20.05
C ASN A 11 16.96 15.87 -20.51
N VAL A 12 16.55 14.97 -19.61
CA VAL A 12 15.40 14.09 -19.90
C VAL A 12 14.12 14.90 -19.69
N ALA A 13 13.93 15.91 -20.55
CA ALA A 13 12.62 16.45 -20.81
C ALA A 13 11.82 15.29 -21.43
N PHE A 14 10.85 14.78 -20.67
CA PHE A 14 9.87 13.82 -21.15
C PHE A 14 9.09 14.48 -22.30
N SER A 15 9.55 14.29 -23.52
CA SER A 15 8.78 14.62 -24.71
C SER A 15 7.91 13.42 -25.07
N SER A 16 6.68 13.69 -25.49
CA SER A 16 5.76 12.70 -26.09
C SER A 16 6.39 11.92 -27.26
N ALA A 17 7.54 12.36 -27.78
CA ALA A 17 8.24 11.72 -28.87
C ALA A 17 8.92 10.38 -28.52
N SER A 18 9.11 10.03 -27.24
CA SER A 18 9.66 8.71 -26.87
C SER A 18 8.66 7.56 -27.02
N TRP A 19 7.36 7.89 -27.14
CA TRP A 19 6.28 6.92 -27.37
C TRP A 19 6.09 6.60 -28.87
N ASN A 20 6.47 7.53 -29.77
CA ASN A 20 6.19 7.47 -31.21
C ASN A 20 7.12 6.56 -32.03
N ARG A 21 7.67 5.48 -31.45
CA ARG A 21 8.49 4.50 -32.21
C ARG A 21 8.00 3.06 -32.18
N CYS A 22 6.80 2.80 -31.66
CA CYS A 22 6.07 1.57 -31.99
C CYS A 22 5.11 1.88 -33.13
N SER A 23 5.60 1.86 -34.37
CA SER A 23 4.76 1.90 -35.56
C SER A 23 4.25 0.50 -35.87
N GLU A 24 3.21 0.08 -35.16
CA GLU A 24 2.22 -0.95 -35.53
C GLU A 24 1.01 -0.70 -34.63
N HIS A 25 -0.02 -0.07 -35.19
CA HIS A 25 -1.20 0.46 -34.50
C HIS A 25 -2.22 -0.61 -34.06
N ASP A 26 -1.80 -1.86 -33.94
CA ASP A 26 -2.61 -2.96 -33.42
C ASP A 26 -1.75 -3.69 -32.38
N MET A 27 -2.07 -3.63 -31.07
CA MET A 27 -1.78 -4.69 -30.07
C MET A 27 -1.93 -4.30 -28.58
N ILE A 28 -2.28 -3.06 -28.19
CA ILE A 28 -2.79 -2.83 -26.83
C ILE A 28 -4.30 -2.62 -26.93
N ALA A 29 -5.06 -3.71 -26.81
CA ALA A 29 -6.48 -3.61 -26.49
C ALA A 29 -6.65 -2.68 -25.28
N SER A 30 -7.73 -1.88 -25.24
CA SER A 30 -8.00 -0.96 -24.12
C SER A 30 -7.86 -1.70 -22.78
N MET A 31 -6.78 -1.41 -22.06
CA MET A 31 -6.43 -1.98 -20.76
C MET A 31 -7.14 -1.20 -19.66
N LYS A 32 -7.71 -1.94 -18.70
CA LYS A 32 -8.33 -1.36 -17.51
C LYS A 32 -7.36 -1.47 -16.34
N VAL A 33 -6.85 -0.33 -15.91
CA VAL A 33 -5.94 -0.19 -14.77
C VAL A 33 -6.75 0.11 -13.52
N PHE A 34 -6.72 -0.82 -12.57
CA PHE A 34 -7.29 -0.65 -11.24
C PHE A 34 -6.15 -0.40 -10.26
N VAL A 35 -6.20 0.75 -9.59
CA VAL A 35 -5.31 1.05 -8.47
C VAL A 35 -6.14 1.04 -7.19
N VAL A 36 -6.09 -0.07 -6.46
CA VAL A 36 -6.86 -0.29 -5.24
C VAL A 36 -5.91 -0.28 -4.06
N TYR A 37 -6.28 0.34 -2.94
CA TYR A 37 -5.41 0.38 -1.77
C TYR A 37 -6.17 0.60 -0.46
N SER A 38 -5.50 0.39 0.67
CA SER A 38 -5.89 0.97 1.97
C SER A 38 -4.77 1.90 2.44
N SER A 39 -5.07 3.05 3.05
CA SER A 39 -4.03 4.00 3.43
C SER A 39 -4.37 4.83 4.68
N PRO A 40 -4.41 4.22 5.88
CA PRO A 40 -4.73 4.92 7.13
C PRO A 40 -3.82 6.14 7.35
N ALA A 41 -2.51 6.03 7.08
CA ALA A 41 -1.54 7.10 7.30
C ALA A 41 -1.25 7.99 6.08
N GLY A 42 -1.89 7.73 4.93
CA GLY A 42 -1.72 8.51 3.69
C GLY A 42 -0.52 8.13 2.80
N SER A 43 0.48 7.39 3.32
CA SER A 43 1.67 7.01 2.55
C SER A 43 1.35 6.09 1.36
N THR A 44 0.51 5.07 1.56
CA THR A 44 0.09 4.14 0.51
C THR A 44 -0.74 4.87 -0.56
N ALA A 45 -1.61 5.80 -0.15
CA ALA A 45 -2.37 6.66 -1.06
C ALA A 45 -1.47 7.55 -1.92
N ARG A 46 -0.31 7.98 -1.40
CA ARG A 46 0.66 8.76 -2.17
C ARG A 46 1.29 7.92 -3.29
N ILE A 47 1.60 6.65 -3.01
CA ILE A 47 2.11 5.71 -4.02
C ILE A 47 1.02 5.36 -5.04
N ALA A 48 -0.18 5.02 -4.57
CA ALA A 48 -1.34 4.72 -5.40
C ALA A 48 -1.64 5.85 -6.41
N ARG A 49 -1.69 7.09 -5.93
CA ARG A 49 -1.89 8.26 -6.80
C ARG A 49 -0.78 8.42 -7.82
N ARG A 50 0.49 8.15 -7.46
CA ARG A 50 1.59 8.22 -8.42
C ARG A 50 1.46 7.17 -9.52
N ILE A 51 1.09 5.93 -9.17
CA ILE A 51 0.83 4.86 -10.13
C ILE A 51 -0.34 5.28 -11.05
N ALA A 52 -1.46 5.73 -10.50
CA ALA A 52 -2.61 6.16 -11.30
C ALA A 52 -2.27 7.34 -12.23
N ASP A 53 -1.53 8.34 -11.72
CA ASP A 53 -1.09 9.48 -12.52
C ASP A 53 -0.11 9.08 -13.63
N PHE A 54 0.74 8.07 -13.39
CA PHE A 54 1.64 7.53 -14.40
C PHE A 54 0.85 6.98 -15.60
N PHE A 55 -0.15 6.13 -15.37
CA PHE A 55 -0.97 5.57 -16.45
C PHE A 55 -1.86 6.64 -17.12
N ARG A 56 -2.41 7.60 -16.36
CA ARG A 56 -3.20 8.71 -16.94
C ARG A 56 -2.37 9.65 -17.82
N LYS A 57 -1.12 9.94 -17.42
CA LYS A 57 -0.22 10.85 -18.16
C LYS A 57 0.58 10.14 -19.26
N GLY A 58 0.75 8.82 -19.15
CA GLY A 58 1.41 7.96 -20.15
C GLY A 58 0.76 8.05 -21.53
N GLY A 59 -0.50 8.46 -21.60
CA GLY A 59 -1.00 9.22 -22.75
C GLY A 59 -1.24 8.40 -24.01
N THR A 60 -2.16 7.44 -23.94
CA THR A 60 -2.88 6.91 -25.11
C THR A 60 -4.34 6.65 -24.69
N GLU A 61 -5.27 6.55 -25.65
CA GLU A 61 -6.65 6.08 -25.38
C GLU A 61 -6.69 4.61 -24.89
N GLU A 62 -5.53 3.98 -24.69
CA GLU A 62 -5.34 2.57 -24.39
C GLU A 62 -5.53 2.23 -22.89
N PHE A 63 -5.42 3.19 -21.96
CA PHE A 63 -5.56 2.92 -20.52
C PHE A 63 -6.75 3.65 -19.89
N SER A 64 -7.73 2.88 -19.40
CA SER A 64 -8.74 3.40 -18.47
C SER A 64 -8.27 3.20 -17.03
N VAL A 65 -8.24 4.26 -16.21
CA VAL A 65 -7.63 4.22 -14.86
C VAL A 65 -8.63 4.52 -13.75
N SER A 66 -8.91 3.52 -12.94
CA SER A 66 -9.74 3.61 -11.73
C SER A 66 -8.87 3.61 -10.46
N LEU A 67 -9.25 4.40 -9.45
CA LEU A 67 -8.50 4.56 -8.20
C LEU A 67 -9.45 4.42 -7.01
N TYR A 68 -9.22 3.44 -6.14
CA TYR A 68 -10.12 3.10 -5.02
C TYR A 68 -9.36 2.98 -3.69
N ASP A 69 -9.89 3.62 -2.64
CA ASP A 69 -9.44 3.45 -1.25
C ASP A 69 -10.44 2.56 -0.49
N LEU A 70 -10.04 1.34 -0.15
CA LEU A 70 -10.85 0.35 0.56
C LEU A 70 -11.31 0.84 1.94
N GLY A 71 -10.52 1.69 2.61
CA GLY A 71 -10.92 2.32 3.87
C GLY A 71 -12.03 3.37 3.67
N ALA A 72 -12.00 4.10 2.55
CA ALA A 72 -13.03 5.06 2.18
C ALA A 72 -14.30 4.40 1.63
N LEU A 73 -14.18 3.24 0.98
CA LEU A 73 -15.31 2.42 0.53
C LEU A 73 -16.08 1.75 1.66
N LYS A 74 -15.63 1.93 2.92
CA LYS A 74 -16.20 1.32 4.12
C LYS A 74 -16.38 -0.19 3.93
N PHE A 75 -15.28 -0.86 3.56
CA PHE A 75 -15.22 -2.30 3.26
C PHE A 75 -16.12 -3.18 4.15
N TYR A 76 -16.18 -2.91 5.46
CA TYR A 76 -16.94 -3.69 6.43
C TYR A 76 -18.33 -3.13 6.80
N ASN A 77 -18.86 -2.17 6.04
CA ASN A 77 -20.19 -1.60 6.29
C ASN A 77 -21.18 -2.02 5.19
N GLU A 78 -22.46 -1.97 5.53
CA GLU A 78 -23.56 -2.12 4.57
C GLU A 78 -23.49 -1.03 3.48
N GLY A 79 -23.80 -1.41 2.23
CA GLY A 79 -23.72 -0.50 1.07
C GLY A 79 -22.29 -0.22 0.58
N ASN A 80 -21.30 -1.02 0.98
CA ASN A 80 -19.94 -0.91 0.44
C ASN A 80 -19.94 -1.11 -1.09
N LYS A 81 -19.00 -0.46 -1.79
CA LYS A 81 -18.85 -0.55 -3.25
C LYS A 81 -17.87 -1.64 -3.68
N ILE A 82 -17.64 -2.65 -2.84
CA ILE A 82 -16.70 -3.73 -3.13
C ILE A 82 -17.26 -4.63 -4.23
N SER A 83 -18.51 -5.05 -4.14
CA SER A 83 -19.10 -5.95 -5.15
C SER A 83 -19.14 -5.36 -6.57
N PRO A 84 -19.49 -4.07 -6.79
CA PRO A 84 -19.36 -3.44 -8.10
C PRO A 84 -17.91 -3.43 -8.63
N LEU A 85 -16.93 -3.10 -7.77
CA LEU A 85 -15.51 -3.11 -8.14
C LEU A 85 -15.04 -4.51 -8.55
N LEU A 86 -15.41 -5.55 -7.80
CA LEU A 86 -15.07 -6.94 -8.12
C LEU A 86 -15.63 -7.33 -9.50
N LYS A 87 -16.87 -6.93 -9.82
CA LYS A 87 -17.47 -7.16 -11.16
C LYS A 87 -16.75 -6.40 -12.27
N GLU A 88 -16.27 -5.18 -12.00
CA GLU A 88 -15.48 -4.42 -12.98
C GLU A 88 -14.14 -5.09 -13.28
N ILE A 89 -13.49 -5.65 -12.25
CA ILE A 89 -12.23 -6.39 -12.37
C ILE A 89 -12.45 -7.70 -13.12
N ASP A 90 -13.48 -8.47 -12.75
CA ASP A 90 -13.89 -9.70 -13.45
C ASP A 90 -14.12 -9.44 -14.95
N ALA A 91 -14.92 -8.43 -15.27
CA ALA A 91 -15.22 -8.04 -16.64
C ALA A 91 -14.02 -7.47 -17.42
N ALA A 92 -12.93 -7.09 -16.74
CA ALA A 92 -11.70 -6.68 -17.42
C ALA A 92 -10.90 -7.90 -17.91
N GLY A 93 -10.94 -9.01 -17.17
CA GLY A 93 -10.27 -10.25 -17.53
C GLY A 93 -8.78 -10.06 -17.84
N GLU A 94 -8.35 -10.58 -18.99
CA GLU A 94 -6.97 -10.44 -19.50
C GLU A 94 -6.56 -9.01 -19.83
N ASN A 95 -7.53 -8.10 -20.04
CA ASN A 95 -7.29 -6.67 -20.24
C ASN A 95 -7.20 -5.91 -18.90
N GLY A 96 -7.29 -6.61 -17.77
CA GLY A 96 -7.20 -6.04 -16.43
C GLY A 96 -5.77 -5.96 -15.92
N LEU A 97 -5.42 -4.81 -15.33
CA LEU A 97 -4.19 -4.58 -14.59
C LEU A 97 -4.52 -4.06 -13.19
N LEU A 98 -4.32 -4.88 -12.16
CA LEU A 98 -4.63 -4.57 -10.77
C LEU A 98 -3.35 -4.28 -9.98
N PHE A 99 -3.16 -3.01 -9.62
CA PHE A 99 -2.23 -2.61 -8.57
C PHE A 99 -2.96 -2.58 -7.24
N LEU A 100 -2.54 -3.42 -6.29
CA LEU A 100 -3.16 -3.51 -4.97
C LEU A 100 -2.19 -3.09 -3.87
N GLY A 101 -2.58 -2.09 -3.07
CA GLY A 101 -1.72 -1.39 -2.12
C GLY A 101 -2.06 -1.61 -0.66
N SER A 102 -1.07 -2.01 0.16
CA SER A 102 -1.21 -2.08 1.61
C SER A 102 -0.12 -1.32 2.37
N PRO A 103 -0.42 -0.62 3.48
CA PRO A 103 0.60 -0.41 4.50
C PRO A 103 0.98 -1.74 5.16
N VAL A 104 2.22 -1.85 5.65
CA VAL A 104 2.68 -3.00 6.44
C VAL A 104 2.45 -2.73 7.91
N TYR A 105 1.54 -3.50 8.52
CA TYR A 105 1.21 -3.42 9.93
C TYR A 105 1.57 -4.75 10.58
N VAL A 106 2.39 -4.70 11.64
CA VAL A 106 2.93 -5.87 12.34
C VAL A 106 3.55 -6.94 11.42
N GLY A 107 4.02 -6.55 10.23
CA GLY A 107 4.64 -7.45 9.24
C GLY A 107 3.73 -7.88 8.09
N HIS A 108 2.44 -7.55 8.15
CA HIS A 108 1.41 -8.08 7.24
C HIS A 108 0.68 -6.97 6.48
N ALA A 109 -0.02 -7.37 5.41
CA ALA A 109 -1.00 -6.51 4.78
C ALA A 109 -2.15 -6.23 5.75
N VAL A 110 -2.80 -5.06 5.65
CA VAL A 110 -3.93 -4.76 6.52
C VAL A 110 -5.18 -5.53 6.07
N PRO A 111 -6.06 -5.93 7.01
CA PRO A 111 -7.25 -6.72 6.71
C PRO A 111 -8.12 -6.24 5.55
N PRO A 112 -8.39 -4.92 5.34
CA PRO A 112 -9.11 -4.48 4.15
C PRO A 112 -8.49 -4.97 2.83
N VAL A 113 -7.16 -5.08 2.76
CA VAL A 113 -6.44 -5.49 1.56
C VAL A 113 -6.39 -7.01 1.43
N SER A 114 -6.02 -7.74 2.49
CA SER A 114 -6.01 -9.21 2.45
C SER A 114 -7.40 -9.76 2.12
N ASN A 115 -8.43 -9.27 2.81
CA ASN A 115 -9.80 -9.71 2.58
C ASN A 115 -10.33 -9.28 1.20
N PHE A 116 -9.77 -8.22 0.60
CA PHE A 116 -10.11 -7.87 -0.79
C PHE A 116 -9.54 -8.90 -1.76
N ILE A 117 -8.33 -9.41 -1.53
CA ILE A 117 -7.74 -10.48 -2.35
C ILE A 117 -8.59 -11.76 -2.25
N ASP A 118 -9.03 -12.13 -1.05
CA ASP A 118 -9.87 -13.31 -0.81
C ASP A 118 -11.25 -13.24 -1.50
N LEU A 119 -11.67 -12.04 -1.93
CA LEU A 119 -12.91 -11.82 -2.66
C LEU A 119 -12.71 -11.67 -4.17
N LEU A 120 -11.45 -11.66 -4.65
CA LEU A 120 -11.19 -11.55 -6.09
C LEU A 120 -11.73 -12.77 -6.82
N PRO A 121 -12.32 -12.57 -8.01
CA PRO A 121 -12.68 -13.69 -8.87
C PRO A 121 -11.42 -14.46 -9.29
N SER A 122 -11.53 -15.79 -9.33
CA SER A 122 -10.41 -16.66 -9.68
C SER A 122 -10.23 -16.82 -11.19
N ASP A 123 -9.00 -17.07 -11.63
CA ASP A 123 -8.64 -17.44 -13.01
C ASP A 123 -9.09 -16.45 -14.10
N ILE A 124 -9.30 -15.19 -13.75
CA ILE A 124 -9.79 -14.15 -14.67
C ILE A 124 -8.69 -13.62 -15.63
N GLY A 125 -7.45 -14.05 -15.49
CA GLY A 125 -6.34 -13.59 -16.34
C GLY A 125 -5.89 -12.14 -16.10
N THR A 126 -6.43 -11.42 -15.11
CA THR A 126 -5.94 -10.09 -14.73
C THR A 126 -4.49 -10.14 -14.25
N VAL A 127 -3.69 -9.16 -14.71
CA VAL A 127 -2.32 -8.97 -14.24
C VAL A 127 -2.35 -8.30 -12.87
N PHE A 128 -1.66 -8.89 -11.90
CA PHE A 128 -1.61 -8.42 -10.51
C PHE A 128 -0.23 -7.91 -10.13
N VAL A 129 -0.19 -6.72 -9.51
CA VAL A 129 1.01 -6.12 -8.95
C VAL A 129 0.73 -5.64 -7.52
N PRO A 130 1.12 -6.39 -6.49
CA PRO A 130 1.03 -5.91 -5.13
C PRO A 130 2.05 -4.81 -4.89
N PHE A 131 1.67 -3.82 -4.08
CA PHE A 131 2.59 -2.85 -3.54
C PHE A 131 2.38 -2.62 -2.06
N VAL A 132 3.46 -2.40 -1.34
CA VAL A 132 3.43 -2.13 0.10
C VAL A 132 4.14 -0.84 0.46
N THR A 133 3.68 -0.20 1.54
CA THR A 133 4.44 0.88 2.20
C THR A 133 4.78 0.48 3.63
N TRP A 134 6.03 0.66 4.05
CA TRP A 134 6.47 0.25 5.39
C TRP A 134 7.29 1.33 6.10
N GLY A 135 7.28 1.27 7.42
CA GLY A 135 7.70 2.36 8.32
C GLY A 135 9.17 2.39 8.73
N GLY A 136 10.05 1.60 8.13
CA GLY A 136 11.47 1.56 8.50
C GLY A 136 11.85 0.59 9.64
N VAL A 137 10.90 -0.16 10.21
CA VAL A 137 11.20 -1.25 11.15
C VAL A 137 11.42 -2.56 10.41
N SER A 138 10.45 -2.97 9.60
CA SER A 138 10.56 -4.08 8.66
C SER A 138 9.46 -4.00 7.61
N SER A 139 9.75 -4.45 6.39
CA SER A 139 8.71 -4.66 5.37
C SER A 139 7.90 -5.94 5.60
N GLY A 140 8.39 -6.82 6.48
CA GLY A 140 7.73 -8.06 6.86
C GLY A 140 7.47 -9.00 5.69
N VAL A 141 6.36 -9.71 5.74
CA VAL A 141 5.94 -10.69 4.73
C VAL A 141 4.74 -10.21 3.91
N ALA A 142 4.20 -9.02 4.20
CA ALA A 142 3.02 -8.46 3.52
C ALA A 142 3.06 -8.55 1.98
N LEU A 143 4.18 -8.19 1.35
CA LEU A 143 4.30 -8.22 -0.11
C LEU A 143 4.24 -9.67 -0.64
N GLN A 144 4.87 -10.60 0.07
CA GLN A 144 4.87 -12.01 -0.23
C GLN A 144 3.47 -12.61 -0.06
N GLU A 145 2.81 -12.37 1.08
CA GLU A 145 1.45 -12.86 1.36
C GLU A 145 0.43 -12.39 0.33
N MET A 146 0.51 -11.12 -0.07
CA MET A 146 -0.36 -10.59 -1.12
C MET A 146 -0.13 -11.29 -2.47
N ALA A 147 1.12 -11.62 -2.79
CA ALA A 147 1.46 -12.34 -4.01
C ALA A 147 1.02 -13.81 -3.95
N GLU A 148 1.25 -14.49 -2.82
CA GLU A 148 0.83 -15.88 -2.57
C GLU A 148 -0.68 -16.03 -2.67
N SER A 149 -1.44 -15.15 -2.00
CA SER A 149 -2.90 -15.19 -2.05
C SER A 149 -3.43 -14.92 -3.46
N ALA A 150 -2.93 -13.90 -4.16
CA ALA A 150 -3.33 -13.62 -5.53
C ALA A 150 -2.97 -14.75 -6.50
N PHE A 151 -1.78 -15.33 -6.37
CA PHE A 151 -1.34 -16.47 -7.17
C PHE A 151 -2.22 -17.71 -6.92
N SER A 152 -2.62 -17.97 -5.67
CA SER A 152 -3.55 -19.06 -5.33
C SER A 152 -4.97 -18.87 -5.89
N HIS A 153 -5.37 -17.63 -6.16
CA HIS A 153 -6.61 -17.30 -6.88
C HIS A 153 -6.46 -17.38 -8.41
N GLY A 154 -5.30 -17.75 -8.94
CA GLY A 154 -5.07 -17.84 -10.39
C GLY A 154 -4.84 -16.48 -11.08
N LEU A 155 -4.50 -15.43 -10.34
CA LEU A 155 -4.09 -14.15 -10.94
C LEU A 155 -2.66 -14.21 -11.46
N ARG A 156 -2.38 -13.46 -12.54
CA ARG A 156 -1.05 -13.37 -13.14
C ARG A 156 -0.20 -12.35 -12.38
N VAL A 157 0.55 -12.79 -11.37
CA VAL A 157 1.45 -11.90 -10.61
C VAL A 157 2.64 -11.52 -11.49
N ALA A 158 2.86 -10.22 -11.73
CA ALA A 158 3.90 -9.75 -12.67
C ALA A 158 5.11 -9.07 -12.00
N GLY A 159 5.09 -8.91 -10.69
CA GLY A 159 6.12 -8.20 -9.95
C GLY A 159 5.62 -7.72 -8.61
N GLY A 160 6.33 -6.79 -8.00
CA GLY A 160 5.91 -6.20 -6.72
C GLY A 160 6.76 -5.02 -6.31
N ILE A 161 6.17 -4.15 -5.49
CA ILE A 161 6.76 -2.86 -5.12
C ILE A 161 6.73 -2.72 -3.59
N SER A 162 7.87 -2.43 -2.97
CA SER A 162 7.94 -2.07 -1.54
C SER A 162 8.53 -0.67 -1.41
N MET A 163 7.77 0.23 -0.80
CA MET A 163 8.13 1.64 -0.64
C MET A 163 8.32 2.00 0.82
N VAL A 164 9.41 2.69 1.12
CA VAL A 164 9.67 3.21 2.47
C VAL A 164 8.85 4.48 2.69
N ALA A 165 8.27 4.59 3.88
CA ALA A 165 7.51 5.76 4.31
C ALA A 165 7.70 6.04 5.81
N PRO A 166 7.32 7.24 6.30
CA PRO A 166 7.30 7.55 7.72
C PRO A 166 6.46 6.52 8.49
N HIS A 167 7.00 6.03 9.60
CA HIS A 167 6.27 5.10 10.45
C HIS A 167 4.97 5.72 10.96
N SER A 168 3.85 5.02 10.78
CA SER A 168 2.52 5.58 11.05
C SER A 168 2.24 5.86 12.52
N HIS A 169 3.03 5.30 13.44
CA HIS A 169 2.93 5.56 14.89
C HIS A 169 3.81 6.70 15.40
N MET A 170 4.65 7.30 14.55
CA MET A 170 5.67 8.27 14.97
C MET A 170 5.35 9.69 14.50
N TRP A 171 4.07 10.05 14.38
CA TRP A 171 3.68 11.37 13.86
C TRP A 171 3.94 12.51 14.85
N ARG A 172 4.32 12.18 16.11
CA ARG A 172 4.72 13.15 17.14
C ARG A 172 6.23 13.20 17.35
N ASP A 173 6.98 12.24 16.78
CA ASP A 173 8.43 12.18 16.85
C ASP A 173 9.03 13.20 15.85
N ASP A 174 10.04 13.96 16.28
CA ASP A 174 10.77 14.88 15.42
C ASP A 174 11.71 14.15 14.44
N ASN A 175 12.08 12.91 14.75
CA ASN A 175 12.92 12.05 13.94
C ASN A 175 12.27 10.67 13.70
N PRO A 176 11.10 10.63 13.02
CA PRO A 176 10.42 9.37 12.77
C PRO A 176 11.24 8.47 11.84
N LEU A 177 11.15 7.16 12.03
CA LEU A 177 11.66 6.21 11.06
C LEU A 177 11.01 6.48 9.69
N GLY A 178 11.81 6.43 8.62
CA GLY A 178 11.35 6.76 7.27
C GLY A 178 11.08 8.26 7.03
N LYS A 179 11.59 9.17 7.89
CA LYS A 179 11.48 10.63 7.71
C LYS A 179 11.80 11.06 6.28
N ALA A 180 10.96 11.96 5.74
CA ALA A 180 11.05 12.49 4.38
C ALA A 180 10.96 11.46 3.25
N ARG A 181 10.56 10.21 3.53
CA ARG A 181 10.31 9.17 2.52
C ARG A 181 8.81 9.08 2.17
N PRO A 182 8.41 8.51 1.02
CA PRO A 182 9.24 8.46 -0.17
C PRO A 182 9.70 9.88 -0.56
N ASN A 183 10.98 10.04 -0.89
CA ASN A 183 11.57 11.28 -1.36
C ASN A 183 11.52 11.34 -2.90
N LYS A 184 12.13 12.36 -3.51
CA LYS A 184 12.16 12.51 -4.96
C LYS A 184 12.80 11.30 -5.66
N ASN A 185 13.93 10.81 -5.17
CA ASN A 185 14.64 9.67 -5.74
C ASN A 185 13.80 8.38 -5.67
N ASP A 186 13.08 8.15 -4.56
CA ASP A 186 12.19 6.99 -4.45
C ASP A 186 11.08 7.02 -5.50
N MET A 187 10.51 8.20 -5.76
CA MET A 187 9.48 8.38 -6.78
C MET A 187 10.07 8.21 -8.19
N GLU A 188 11.29 8.69 -8.45
CA GLU A 188 11.99 8.47 -9.73
C GLU A 188 12.34 6.99 -9.96
N MET A 189 12.61 6.21 -8.90
CA MET A 189 12.76 4.75 -9.01
C MET A 189 11.44 4.07 -9.35
N LEU A 190 10.34 4.46 -8.69
CA LEU A 190 9.00 3.97 -9.00
C LEU A 190 8.62 4.24 -10.47
N ASP A 191 8.84 5.46 -10.95
CA ASP A 191 8.53 5.84 -12.32
C ASP A 191 9.31 5.02 -13.35
N ARG A 192 10.61 4.80 -13.10
CA ARG A 192 11.44 3.94 -13.97
C ARG A 192 10.93 2.51 -13.99
N TRP A 193 10.57 1.97 -12.83
CA TRP A 193 10.01 0.62 -12.74
C TRP A 193 8.68 0.51 -13.50
N LEU A 194 7.77 1.49 -13.36
CA LEU A 194 6.49 1.52 -14.07
C LEU A 194 6.69 1.62 -15.60
N PHE A 195 7.67 2.38 -16.05
CA PHE A 195 8.03 2.46 -17.48
C PHE A 195 8.51 1.11 -18.01
N ASP A 196 9.45 0.46 -17.32
CA ASP A 196 9.94 -0.86 -17.71
C ASP A 196 8.84 -1.93 -17.62
N PHE A 197 7.93 -1.81 -16.65
CA PHE A 197 6.77 -2.68 -16.50
C PHE A 197 5.84 -2.62 -17.72
N VAL A 198 5.45 -1.41 -18.15
CA VAL A 198 4.62 -1.22 -19.35
C VAL A 198 5.33 -1.74 -20.59
N ARG A 199 6.63 -1.49 -20.73
CA ARG A 199 7.43 -2.03 -21.85
C ARG A 199 7.40 -3.56 -21.90
N ARG A 200 7.54 -4.23 -20.74
CA ARG A 200 7.49 -5.70 -20.66
C ARG A 200 6.11 -6.26 -20.95
N LEU A 201 5.05 -5.59 -20.48
CA LEU A 201 3.67 -5.92 -20.82
C LEU A 201 3.45 -5.89 -22.33
N ALA A 202 3.87 -4.82 -23.01
CA ALA A 202 3.68 -4.64 -24.44
C ALA A 202 4.43 -5.68 -25.30
N THR A 203 5.58 -6.17 -24.83
CA THR A 203 6.37 -7.17 -25.56
C THR A 203 6.03 -8.61 -25.17
N SER A 204 4.95 -8.85 -24.42
CA SER A 204 4.60 -10.17 -23.84
C SER A 204 5.78 -10.83 -23.10
N ALA A 205 6.67 -10.03 -22.53
CA ALA A 205 7.88 -10.49 -21.84
C ALA A 205 7.62 -10.88 -20.37
N LEU A 206 6.34 -11.06 -20.01
CA LEU A 206 5.90 -11.56 -18.72
C LEU A 206 5.40 -13.00 -18.92
N SER A 207 6.07 -13.96 -18.32
CA SER A 207 5.66 -15.36 -18.35
C SER A 207 4.47 -15.60 -17.40
N PRO A 208 3.37 -16.22 -17.88
CA PRO A 208 2.27 -16.69 -17.04
C PRO A 208 2.67 -17.73 -16.00
N GLU A 209 3.83 -18.38 -16.17
CA GLU A 209 4.34 -19.46 -15.30
C GLU A 209 5.36 -18.96 -14.27
N SER A 210 5.51 -17.65 -14.14
CA SER A 210 6.55 -17.07 -13.31
C SER A 210 6.32 -17.36 -11.82
N SER A 211 7.31 -18.01 -11.20
CA SER A 211 7.29 -18.27 -9.76
C SER A 211 7.28 -16.95 -8.99
N ILE A 212 6.56 -16.90 -7.87
CA ILE A 212 6.56 -15.75 -6.97
C ILE A 212 7.79 -15.70 -6.04
N GLU A 213 8.79 -16.56 -6.25
CA GLU A 213 9.98 -16.68 -5.39
C GLU A 213 10.73 -15.35 -5.23
N ALA A 214 10.80 -14.54 -6.29
CA ALA A 214 11.48 -13.25 -6.24
C ALA A 214 10.76 -12.21 -5.34
N LEU A 215 9.50 -12.46 -4.97
CA LEU A 215 8.72 -11.63 -4.04
C LEU A 215 8.84 -12.08 -2.58
N ILE A 216 9.32 -13.30 -2.33
CA ILE A 216 9.58 -13.83 -0.99
C ILE A 216 10.55 -12.91 -0.25
N HIS A 217 10.32 -12.71 1.05
CA HIS A 217 11.24 -11.92 1.86
C HIS A 217 12.60 -12.65 1.95
N PRO A 218 13.73 -12.00 1.58
CA PRO A 218 15.01 -12.68 1.44
C PRO A 218 15.57 -13.20 2.77
N ASP A 219 15.22 -12.55 3.88
CA ASP A 219 15.64 -12.99 5.22
C ASP A 219 14.67 -14.06 5.77
N PRO A 220 15.12 -15.32 5.97
CA PRO A 220 14.30 -16.39 6.54
C PRO A 220 13.92 -16.15 8.00
N VAL A 221 14.75 -15.45 8.78
CA VAL A 221 14.45 -15.12 10.19
C VAL A 221 13.30 -14.14 10.25
N VAL A 222 13.25 -13.17 9.34
CA VAL A 222 12.10 -12.26 9.22
C VAL A 222 10.83 -13.03 8.87
N ARG A 223 10.90 -13.96 7.91
CA ARG A 223 9.74 -14.80 7.53
C ARG A 223 9.23 -15.62 8.72
N GLU A 224 10.12 -16.30 9.42
CA GLU A 224 9.76 -17.12 10.59
C GLU A 224 9.25 -16.26 11.76
N SER A 225 9.76 -15.04 11.92
CA SER A 225 9.30 -14.14 12.98
C SER A 225 7.86 -13.68 12.73
N PHE A 226 7.52 -13.36 11.48
CA PHE A 226 6.20 -12.86 11.13
C PHE A 226 5.19 -13.97 10.82
N SER A 227 5.60 -15.22 10.59
CA SER A 227 4.65 -16.34 10.51
C SER A 227 3.97 -16.66 11.85
N ARG A 228 4.51 -16.15 12.97
CA ARG A 228 4.05 -16.42 14.34
C ARG A 228 3.34 -15.24 15.01
N VAL A 229 3.20 -14.12 14.31
CA VAL A 229 2.62 -12.88 14.84
C VAL A 229 1.58 -12.40 13.85
N ASP A 230 0.47 -11.87 14.35
CA ASP A 230 -0.50 -11.17 13.52
C ASP A 230 -1.07 -9.95 14.30
N LEU A 231 -2.07 -9.29 13.73
CA LEU A 231 -2.71 -8.14 14.39
C LEU A 231 -3.43 -8.53 15.69
N ALA A 232 -3.96 -9.75 15.78
CA ALA A 232 -4.67 -10.23 16.96
C ALA A 232 -3.68 -10.56 18.08
N SER A 233 -2.58 -11.27 17.78
CA SER A 233 -1.55 -11.61 18.76
C SER A 233 -0.76 -10.37 19.23
N ALA A 234 -0.64 -9.35 18.39
CA ALA A 234 0.02 -8.09 18.74
C ALA A 234 -0.88 -7.12 19.53
N ALA A 235 -2.18 -7.42 19.66
CA ALA A 235 -3.17 -6.54 20.28
C ALA A 235 -2.79 -6.12 21.71
N ASP A 236 -2.30 -7.08 22.51
CA ASP A 236 -1.93 -6.88 23.92
C ASP A 236 -0.66 -6.03 24.09
N GLU A 237 0.18 -5.94 23.05
CA GLU A 237 1.39 -5.09 23.03
C GLU A 237 1.13 -3.68 22.49
N MET A 238 -0.11 -3.40 22.06
CA MET A 238 -0.47 -2.09 21.53
C MET A 238 -0.97 -1.17 22.65
N PRO A 239 -0.56 0.11 22.65
CA PRO A 239 -1.02 1.06 23.66
C PRO A 239 -2.55 1.15 23.74
N ASP A 240 -3.06 1.09 24.97
CA ASP A 240 -4.47 1.29 25.25
C ASP A 240 -4.93 2.68 24.82
N ARG A 241 -6.19 2.75 24.39
CA ARG A 241 -6.85 4.00 24.04
C ARG A 241 -7.80 4.38 25.16
N THR A 242 -7.49 5.46 25.87
CA THR A 242 -8.37 6.03 26.91
C THR A 242 -9.19 7.17 26.33
N ILE A 243 -10.48 7.24 26.70
CA ILE A 243 -11.37 8.33 26.33
C ILE A 243 -11.53 9.27 27.52
N ARG A 244 -11.21 10.55 27.34
CA ARG A 244 -11.52 11.60 28.31
C ARG A 244 -12.99 11.96 28.19
N THR A 245 -13.75 11.83 29.28
CA THR A 245 -15.19 12.14 29.32
C THR A 245 -15.50 13.43 30.09
N GLU A 246 -14.50 14.03 30.71
CA GLU A 246 -14.63 15.22 31.56
C GLU A 246 -13.50 16.22 31.28
N GLY A 247 -13.71 17.47 31.72
CA GLY A 247 -12.77 18.58 31.55
C GLY A 247 -12.74 19.17 30.14
N ALA A 248 -11.79 20.08 29.89
CA ALA A 248 -11.71 20.84 28.64
C ALA A 248 -11.51 19.95 27.38
N ASN A 249 -10.89 18.78 27.55
CA ASN A 249 -10.64 17.83 26.47
C ASN A 249 -11.64 16.65 26.46
N ALA A 250 -12.81 16.79 27.10
CA ALA A 250 -13.85 15.77 27.11
C ALA A 250 -14.35 15.42 25.70
N CYS A 251 -14.70 14.16 25.47
CA CYS A 251 -15.26 13.73 24.20
C CYS A 251 -16.56 14.48 23.90
N THR A 252 -16.60 15.17 22.75
CA THR A 252 -17.78 15.94 22.32
C THR A 252 -18.77 15.11 21.49
N LEU A 253 -18.54 13.80 21.36
CA LEU A 253 -19.33 12.89 20.52
C LEU A 253 -19.42 13.32 19.04
N CYS A 254 -18.43 14.06 18.52
CA CYS A 254 -18.40 14.55 17.14
C CYS A 254 -18.26 13.45 16.06
N ARG A 255 -17.94 12.22 16.47
CA ARG A 255 -17.76 11.03 15.60
C ARG A 255 -16.65 11.14 14.55
N SER A 256 -15.74 12.10 14.65
CA SER A 256 -14.58 12.19 13.74
C SER A 256 -13.74 10.89 13.74
N CYS A 257 -13.57 10.25 14.91
CA CYS A 257 -12.85 8.97 15.01
C CYS A 257 -13.50 7.85 14.18
N TYR A 258 -14.84 7.79 14.11
CA TYR A 258 -15.59 6.84 13.31
C TYR A 258 -15.40 7.09 11.82
N ALA A 259 -15.46 8.36 11.41
CA ALA A 259 -15.32 8.75 10.01
C ALA A 259 -13.95 8.33 9.45
N VAL A 260 -12.88 8.53 10.22
CA VAL A 260 -11.49 8.25 9.80
C VAL A 260 -11.04 6.80 10.05
N CYS A 261 -11.88 5.95 10.64
CA CYS A 261 -11.54 4.56 10.89
C CYS A 261 -11.59 3.76 9.58
N PRO A 262 -10.47 3.18 9.11
CA PRO A 262 -10.41 2.45 7.84
C PRO A 262 -11.10 1.09 7.91
N THR A 263 -11.30 0.53 9.10
CA THR A 263 -11.89 -0.80 9.31
C THR A 263 -13.24 -0.76 10.02
N SER A 264 -13.82 0.44 10.21
CA SER A 264 -15.07 0.64 10.93
C SER A 264 -15.07 0.02 12.35
N ALA A 265 -13.92 -0.02 13.00
CA ALA A 265 -13.70 -0.68 14.29
C ALA A 265 -14.15 0.15 15.52
N ILE A 266 -15.02 1.14 15.35
CA ILE A 266 -15.45 2.02 16.43
C ILE A 266 -16.97 2.01 16.53
N GLN A 267 -17.48 1.67 17.71
CA GLN A 267 -18.89 1.76 18.10
C GLN A 267 -19.07 2.86 19.17
N PHE A 268 -20.31 3.18 19.57
CA PHE A 268 -20.60 4.22 20.56
C PHE A 268 -21.56 3.72 21.63
N ALA A 269 -21.16 3.81 22.90
CA ALA A 269 -22.00 3.46 24.06
C ALA A 269 -21.57 4.16 25.38
N PRO A 270 -22.00 5.41 25.65
CA PRO A 270 -22.29 6.47 24.68
C PRO A 270 -21.00 6.99 24.01
N HIS A 271 -19.83 6.71 24.60
CA HIS A 271 -18.51 7.09 24.11
C HIS A 271 -17.93 6.04 23.15
N PRO A 272 -16.84 6.36 22.41
CA PRO A 272 -16.19 5.42 21.51
C PRO A 272 -15.77 4.11 22.20
N VAL A 273 -16.17 2.97 21.63
CA VAL A 273 -15.75 1.62 21.99
C VAL A 273 -15.02 1.00 20.80
N PHE A 274 -13.82 0.46 21.02
CA PHE A 274 -12.99 -0.11 19.95
C PHE A 274 -13.23 -1.62 19.86
N THR A 275 -13.57 -2.11 18.66
CA THR A 275 -13.82 -3.53 18.41
C THR A 275 -12.52 -4.26 18.03
N ASP A 276 -12.58 -5.58 17.96
CA ASP A 276 -11.55 -6.49 17.45
C ASP A 276 -11.09 -6.19 16.01
N ARG A 277 -11.94 -5.59 15.17
CA ARG A 277 -11.56 -5.08 13.83
C ARG A 277 -10.49 -3.97 13.83
N CYS A 278 -10.04 -3.50 15.00
CA CYS A 278 -9.07 -2.42 15.09
C CYS A 278 -7.69 -2.89 14.61
N ILE A 279 -7.15 -2.21 13.60
CA ILE A 279 -5.80 -2.48 13.09
C ILE A 279 -4.72 -1.65 13.83
N TYR A 280 -5.07 -1.01 14.95
CA TYR A 280 -4.13 -0.21 15.74
C TYR A 280 -3.37 0.88 14.93
N CYS A 281 -4.04 1.52 13.96
CA CYS A 281 -3.46 2.63 13.20
C CYS A 281 -3.37 3.94 14.00
N PHE A 282 -4.14 4.05 15.08
CA PHE A 282 -4.28 5.22 15.94
C PHE A 282 -4.69 6.53 15.24
N ASN A 283 -5.31 6.45 14.04
CA ASN A 283 -5.93 7.63 13.41
C ASN A 283 -6.98 8.29 14.31
N CYS A 284 -7.70 7.50 15.11
CA CYS A 284 -8.66 8.01 16.09
C CYS A 284 -8.00 8.90 17.16
N VAL A 285 -6.74 8.64 17.53
CA VAL A 285 -5.95 9.48 18.44
C VAL A 285 -5.41 10.69 17.68
N LYS A 286 -4.80 10.45 16.52
CA LYS A 286 -4.14 11.48 15.70
C LYS A 286 -5.09 12.58 15.24
N LEU A 287 -6.31 12.22 14.85
CA LEU A 287 -7.26 13.11 14.19
C LEU A 287 -8.44 13.51 15.10
N CYS A 288 -8.38 13.22 16.41
CA CYS A 288 -9.39 13.68 17.34
C CYS A 288 -9.29 15.21 17.50
N PRO A 289 -10.31 15.99 17.08
CA PRO A 289 -10.22 17.45 17.11
C PRO A 289 -10.13 18.01 18.53
N ASN A 290 -10.74 17.32 19.51
CA ASN A 290 -10.73 17.73 20.91
C ASN A 290 -9.63 17.03 21.74
N GLY A 291 -8.76 16.23 21.12
CA GLY A 291 -7.70 15.49 21.84
C GLY A 291 -8.23 14.56 22.95
N SER A 292 -9.47 14.07 22.80
CA SER A 292 -10.15 13.28 23.83
C SER A 292 -9.73 11.82 23.86
N ILE A 293 -9.22 11.29 22.75
CA ILE A 293 -8.71 9.91 22.65
C ILE A 293 -7.20 9.96 22.84
N VAL A 294 -6.69 9.29 23.87
CA VAL A 294 -5.26 9.29 24.22
C VAL A 294 -4.70 7.88 24.25
N ALA A 295 -3.42 7.74 23.91
CA ALA A 295 -2.65 6.50 23.98
C ALA A 295 -1.17 6.84 24.23
N ASP A 296 -0.44 5.98 24.96
CA ASP A 296 1.00 6.15 25.18
C ASP A 296 1.80 5.73 23.93
N LEU A 297 1.97 6.69 23.03
CA LEU A 297 2.77 6.48 21.82
C LEU A 297 4.25 6.76 22.04
N VAL A 298 4.63 7.45 23.12
CA VAL A 298 6.04 7.77 23.39
C VAL A 298 6.84 6.51 23.71
N SER A 299 6.27 5.63 24.54
CA SER A 299 6.88 4.32 24.80
C SER A 299 6.92 3.46 23.53
N LYS A 300 5.90 3.54 22.68
CA LYS A 300 5.87 2.83 21.40
C LYS A 300 6.94 3.35 20.43
N GLU A 301 7.11 4.66 20.29
CA GLU A 301 8.14 5.30 19.48
C GLU A 301 9.55 4.83 19.87
N ARG A 302 9.86 4.82 21.18
CA ARG A 302 11.14 4.29 21.68
C ARG A 302 11.34 2.81 21.35
N PHE A 303 10.29 2.00 21.50
CA PHE A 303 10.32 0.59 21.13
C PHE A 303 10.59 0.38 19.63
N LEU A 304 9.98 1.20 18.77
CA LEU A 304 10.15 1.12 17.32
C LEU A 304 11.58 1.48 16.90
N HIS A 305 12.17 2.54 17.47
CA HIS A 305 13.58 2.87 17.24
C HIS A 305 14.51 1.71 17.63
N LYS A 306 14.33 1.16 18.83
CA LYS A 306 15.12 0.01 19.28
C LYS A 306 14.96 -1.20 18.35
N THR A 307 13.73 -1.52 17.97
CA THR A 307 13.43 -2.67 17.11
C THR A 307 13.98 -2.50 15.69
N SER A 308 13.91 -1.29 15.13
CA SER A 308 14.52 -0.96 13.83
C SER A 308 16.03 -1.21 13.84
N LEU A 309 16.74 -0.78 14.88
CA LEU A 309 18.17 -1.04 15.03
C LEU A 309 18.50 -2.53 15.15
N LEU A 310 17.67 -3.29 15.87
CA LEU A 310 17.85 -4.74 16.02
C LEU A 310 17.63 -5.50 14.72
N ARG A 311 16.62 -5.10 13.93
CA ARG A 311 16.32 -5.74 12.65
C ARG A 311 17.29 -5.33 11.55
N ASN A 312 17.75 -4.07 11.59
CA ASN A 312 18.72 -3.52 10.65
C ASN A 312 18.35 -3.74 9.17
N GLU A 313 17.04 -3.72 8.86
CA GLU A 313 16.54 -3.87 7.50
C GLU A 313 16.80 -2.57 6.71
N PRO A 314 17.46 -2.64 5.53
CA PRO A 314 17.75 -1.44 4.75
C PRO A 314 16.48 -0.68 4.37
N ALA A 315 16.39 0.59 4.78
CA ALA A 315 15.30 1.48 4.44
C ALA A 315 15.41 2.00 3.00
N SER A 316 15.31 1.10 2.03
CA SER A 316 15.32 1.37 0.59
C SER A 316 14.10 0.76 -0.10
N PRO A 317 13.55 1.41 -1.15
CA PRO A 317 12.55 0.78 -1.98
C PRO A 317 13.08 -0.53 -2.60
N ARG A 318 12.22 -1.55 -2.67
CA ARG A 318 12.48 -2.80 -3.38
C ARG A 318 11.48 -2.92 -4.52
N PHE A 319 11.97 -3.25 -5.70
CA PHE A 319 11.16 -3.45 -6.89
C PHE A 319 11.50 -4.81 -7.50
N VAL A 320 10.50 -5.59 -7.85
CA VAL A 320 10.65 -6.94 -8.38
C VAL A 320 9.86 -7.04 -9.68
N PHE A 321 10.48 -7.64 -10.71
CA PHE A 321 9.78 -8.11 -11.90
C PHE A 321 9.73 -9.62 -11.84
N LEU A 322 8.59 -10.20 -12.20
CA LEU A 322 8.49 -11.63 -12.50
C LEU A 322 8.55 -11.78 -14.02
N THR A 323 9.51 -12.57 -14.50
CA THR A 323 9.75 -12.84 -15.92
C THR A 323 9.14 -14.15 -16.32
#